data_AF-A0A7J2R0X4-F1
#
_entry.id   AF-A0A7J2R0X4-F1
#
_cell.length_a   1.000
_cell.length_b   1.000
_cell.length_c   1.000
_cell.angle_alpha   90.00
_cell.angle_beta   90.00
_cell.angle_gamma   90.00
#
_symmetry.space_group_name_H-M   'P 1'
#
loop_
_entity.id
_entity.type
_entity.pdbx_description
1 polymer ?
#
loop_
_entity_poly.entity_id
_entity_poly.type
_entity_poly.pdbx_seq_one_letter_code
_entity_poly.pdbx_strand_id
1 'polypeptide(L)'
;MRTDVIKTKLKILKMFSKPQEVTNKEIIYSKEHSICLICKGNVSKLNMLTCHKCSVLYCQNCVRILGDLENACWVCNTPFYKKKPSKPYKKEEQKEKIKVTGEIHPKKTDGKKILT
;
A
#
# COMPACT_ATOMS: atom_id res chain seq x y z
N MET A 1 -23.06 -42.36 24.55
CA MET A 1 -22.49 -41.01 24.80
C MET A 1 -21.00 -40.88 24.38
N ARG A 2 -20.54 -41.50 23.27
CA ARG A 2 -19.11 -41.43 22.85
C ARG A 2 -18.89 -40.78 21.47
N THR A 3 -19.95 -40.57 20.70
CA THR A 3 -19.91 -40.04 19.33
C THR A 3 -19.81 -38.51 19.29
N ASP A 4 -20.36 -37.81 20.28
CA ASP A 4 -20.43 -36.34 20.30
C ASP A 4 -19.09 -35.67 20.65
N VAL A 5 -18.25 -36.35 21.44
CA VAL A 5 -16.91 -35.89 21.81
C VAL A 5 -15.96 -35.94 20.60
N ILE A 6 -16.07 -36.99 19.77
CA ILE A 6 -15.24 -37.17 18.57
C ILE A 6 -15.57 -36.10 17.52
N LYS A 7 -16.86 -35.79 17.33
CA LYS A 7 -17.33 -34.78 16.37
C LYS A 7 -16.86 -33.37 16.73
N THR A 8 -16.82 -33.05 18.02
CA THR A 8 -16.35 -31.76 18.53
C THR A 8 -14.84 -31.61 18.41
N LYS A 9 -14.06 -32.67 18.70
CA LYS A 9 -12.60 -32.68 18.53
C LYS A 9 -12.17 -32.46 17.08
N LEU A 10 -12.89 -33.07 16.13
CA LEU A 10 -12.65 -32.93 14.69
C LEU A 10 -12.94 -31.50 14.17
N LYS A 11 -13.94 -30.81 14.74
CA LYS A 11 -14.26 -29.41 14.40
C LYS A 11 -13.18 -28.44 14.86
N ILE A 12 -12.61 -28.65 16.06
CA ILE A 12 -11.55 -27.79 16.61
C ILE A 12 -10.26 -27.96 15.80
N LEU A 13 -9.90 -29.19 15.41
CA LEU A 13 -8.73 -29.46 14.55
C LEU A 13 -8.85 -28.83 13.15
N LYS A 14 -10.06 -28.73 12.59
CA LYS A 14 -10.33 -28.02 11.32
C LYS A 14 -10.29 -26.50 11.45
N MET A 15 -10.30 -25.93 12.65
CA MET A 15 -10.20 -24.48 12.84
C MET A 15 -8.74 -24.02 12.92
N PHE A 16 -7.80 -24.95 13.15
CA PHE A 16 -6.35 -24.77 13.02
C PHE A 16 -5.82 -25.20 11.64
N SER A 17 -6.71 -25.43 10.67
CA SER A 17 -6.28 -25.70 9.30
C SER A 17 -5.48 -24.51 8.79
N LYS A 18 -4.17 -24.74 8.69
CA LYS A 18 -3.11 -23.99 8.02
C LYS A 18 -3.57 -22.71 7.32
N PRO A 19 -2.87 -21.57 7.53
CA PRO A 19 -2.92 -20.47 6.58
C PRO A 19 -2.79 -21.06 5.18
N GLN A 20 -3.67 -20.63 4.26
CA GLN A 20 -3.61 -20.96 2.84
C GLN A 20 -2.13 -21.01 2.44
N GLU A 21 -1.66 -22.16 1.97
CA GLU A 21 -0.24 -22.38 1.68
C GLU A 21 0.19 -21.37 0.62
N VAL A 22 0.67 -20.20 1.08
CA VAL A 22 1.30 -19.20 0.23
C VAL A 22 2.42 -19.93 -0.47
N THR A 23 2.31 -20.03 -1.79
CA THR A 23 3.25 -20.86 -2.54
C THR A 23 4.64 -20.27 -2.37
N ASN A 24 5.67 -21.11 -2.27
CA ASN A 24 7.05 -20.62 -2.18
C ASN A 24 7.37 -19.62 -3.31
N LYS A 25 6.74 -19.78 -4.47
CA LYS A 25 6.83 -18.85 -5.60
C LYS A 25 6.25 -17.47 -5.29
N GLU A 26 5.13 -17.36 -4.57
CA GLU A 26 4.59 -16.07 -4.12
C GLU A 26 5.46 -15.42 -3.05
N ILE A 27 6.02 -16.20 -2.12
CA ILE A 27 6.95 -15.70 -1.10
C ILE A 27 8.26 -15.24 -1.74
N ILE A 28 8.75 -15.94 -2.76
CA ILE A 28 9.92 -15.56 -3.57
C ILE A 28 9.60 -14.30 -4.39
N TYR A 29 8.48 -14.28 -5.12
CA TYR A 29 8.04 -13.13 -5.93
C TYR A 29 7.85 -11.86 -5.09
N SER A 30 7.29 -11.99 -3.89
CA SER A 30 7.14 -10.87 -2.93
C SER A 30 8.48 -10.41 -2.33
N LYS A 31 9.45 -11.32 -2.16
CA LYS A 31 10.83 -10.98 -1.77
C LYS A 31 11.67 -10.39 -2.91
N GLU A 32 11.27 -10.59 -4.16
CA GLU A 32 12.07 -10.31 -5.36
C GLU A 32 11.72 -8.95 -6.01
N HIS A 33 10.57 -8.35 -5.67
CA HIS A 33 10.14 -7.05 -6.22
C HIS A 33 10.06 -5.97 -5.14
N SER A 34 11.18 -5.62 -4.53
CA SER A 34 11.31 -4.33 -3.85
C SER A 34 11.28 -3.22 -4.90
N ILE A 35 10.19 -2.45 -4.99
CA ILE A 35 10.02 -1.37 -5.99
C ILE A 35 10.41 -0.03 -5.37
N CYS A 36 11.14 0.81 -6.12
CA CYS A 36 11.49 2.15 -5.68
C CYS A 36 10.24 3.04 -5.67
N LEU A 37 9.99 3.74 -4.55
CA LEU A 37 8.83 4.64 -4.44
C LEU A 37 8.81 5.71 -5.54
N ILE A 38 9.98 6.17 -5.97
CA ILE A 38 10.14 7.32 -6.86
C ILE A 38 10.06 6.91 -8.32
N CYS A 39 11.02 6.12 -8.80
CA CYS A 39 11.11 5.77 -10.22
C CYS A 39 10.31 4.52 -10.60
N LYS A 40 9.70 3.82 -9.63
CA LYS A 40 9.00 2.55 -9.81
C LYS A 40 9.84 1.42 -10.42
N GLY A 41 11.16 1.59 -10.49
CA GLY A 41 12.09 0.55 -10.91
C GLY A 41 12.32 -0.50 -9.82
N ASN A 42 12.74 -1.69 -10.23
CA ASN A 42 13.16 -2.76 -9.33
C ASN A 42 14.40 -2.33 -8.53
N VAL A 43 14.39 -2.66 -7.25
CA VAL A 43 15.45 -2.36 -6.30
C VAL A 43 16.06 -3.69 -5.87
N SER A 44 17.26 -3.97 -6.34
CA SER A 44 18.03 -5.13 -5.88
C SER A 44 18.60 -4.84 -4.48
N LYS A 45 18.87 -5.90 -3.69
CA LYS A 45 19.44 -5.78 -2.33
C LYS A 45 20.71 -4.92 -2.27
N LEU A 46 21.51 -4.89 -3.34
CA LEU A 46 22.75 -4.12 -3.44
C LEU A 46 22.52 -2.60 -3.62
N ASN A 47 21.38 -2.20 -4.20
CA ASN A 47 21.09 -0.80 -4.57
C ASN A 47 19.88 -0.24 -3.81
N MET A 48 19.59 -0.82 -2.64
CA MET A 48 18.42 -0.53 -1.82
C MET A 48 18.76 0.40 -0.67
N LEU A 49 18.01 1.50 -0.54
CA LEU A 49 17.95 2.26 0.70
C LEU A 49 16.54 2.16 1.28
N THR A 50 16.47 1.88 2.57
CA THR A 50 15.22 1.89 3.33
C THR A 50 15.17 3.11 4.23
N CYS A 51 14.05 3.83 4.25
CA CYS A 51 13.86 4.89 5.24
C CYS A 51 13.79 4.28 6.64
N HIS A 52 14.66 4.72 7.56
CA HIS A 52 14.74 4.18 8.92
C HIS A 52 13.49 4.44 9.79
N LYS A 53 12.58 5.34 9.38
CA LYS A 53 11.38 5.68 10.15
C LYS A 53 10.11 5.00 9.65
N CYS A 54 9.92 4.88 8.33
CA CYS A 54 8.68 4.35 7.74
C CYS A 54 8.90 3.14 6.82
N SER A 55 10.12 2.61 6.77
CA SER A 55 10.48 1.40 6.02
C SER A 55 10.20 1.44 4.51
N VAL A 56 9.97 2.63 3.93
CA VAL A 56 9.76 2.78 2.50
C VAL A 56 11.07 2.61 1.72
N LEU A 57 10.97 2.05 0.52
CA LEU A 57 12.10 1.65 -0.30
C LEU A 57 12.42 2.66 -1.40
N TYR A 58 13.71 2.94 -1.56
CA TYR A 58 14.27 3.78 -2.61
C TYR A 58 15.43 3.05 -3.28
N CYS A 59 15.62 3.26 -4.59
CA CYS A 59 16.89 2.93 -5.22
C CYS A 59 17.94 3.99 -4.88
N GLN A 60 19.21 3.60 -4.89
CA GLN A 60 20.34 4.48 -4.56
C GLN A 60 20.36 5.78 -5.39
N ASN A 61 20.02 5.70 -6.68
CA ASN A 61 19.99 6.88 -7.56
C ASN A 61 18.93 7.89 -7.11
N CYS A 62 17.72 7.43 -6.79
CA CYS A 62 16.65 8.31 -6.32
C CYS A 62 17.00 8.94 -4.96
N VAL A 63 17.62 8.20 -4.05
CA VAL A 63 18.10 8.77 -2.77
C VAL A 63 19.13 9.86 -3.02
N ARG A 64 20.09 9.62 -3.90
CA ARG A 64 21.15 10.60 -4.19
C ARG A 64 20.54 11.91 -4.70
N ILE A 65 19.66 11.82 -5.69
CA ILE A 65 18.95 12.96 -6.27
C ILE A 65 18.10 13.66 -5.22
N LEU A 66 17.26 12.92 -4.49
CA LEU A 66 16.42 13.51 -3.44
C LEU A 66 17.26 14.12 -2.33
N GLY A 67 18.42 13.56 -2.01
CA GLY A 67 19.36 14.05 -1.01
C GLY A 67 19.97 15.40 -1.34
N ASP A 68 20.04 15.77 -2.63
CA ASP A 68 20.55 17.05 -3.09
C ASP A 68 19.42 18.08 -3.30
N LEU A 69 18.20 17.63 -3.62
CA LEU A 69 17.03 18.51 -3.80
C LEU A 69 16.35 18.88 -2.48
N GLU A 70 15.84 17.87 -1.77
CA GLU A 70 14.94 18.05 -0.62
C GLU A 70 15.53 17.47 0.67
N ASN A 71 16.41 16.48 0.56
CA ASN A 71 16.92 15.66 1.66
C ASN A 71 15.80 15.24 2.63
N ALA A 72 14.73 14.67 2.10
CA ALA A 72 13.57 14.24 2.87
C ALA A 72 12.90 13.01 2.27
N CYS A 73 12.52 12.06 3.11
CA CYS A 73 11.65 10.96 2.73
C CYS A 73 10.26 11.50 2.35
N TRP A 74 9.80 11.23 1.13
CA TRP A 74 8.47 11.65 0.64
C TRP A 74 7.27 11.08 1.40
N VAL A 75 7.47 10.10 2.29
CA VAL A 75 6.38 9.52 3.10
C VAL A 75 6.31 10.16 4.49
N CYS A 76 7.45 10.30 5.17
CA CYS A 76 7.49 10.68 6.58
C CYS A 76 8.35 11.92 6.88
N ASN A 77 8.82 12.62 5.82
CA ASN A 77 9.64 13.83 5.86
C ASN A 77 10.95 13.71 6.65
N THR A 78 11.39 12.48 6.94
CA THR A 78 12.63 12.24 7.67
C THR A 78 13.83 12.42 6.74
N PRO A 79 14.88 13.13 7.15
CA PRO A 79 16.02 13.39 6.29
C PRO A 79 16.81 12.11 6.00
N PHE A 80 17.29 11.99 4.74
CA PHE A 80 18.19 10.91 4.34
C PHE A 80 19.59 11.10 4.93
N TYR A 81 20.07 12.34 4.91
CA TYR A 81 21.39 12.74 5.41
C TYR A 81 21.24 13.74 6.56
N LYS A 82 21.58 13.31 7.79
CA LYS A 82 21.44 14.14 9.01
C LYS A 82 22.25 15.44 8.99
N LYS A 83 23.37 15.45 8.26
CA LYS A 83 24.28 16.61 8.19
C LYS A 83 23.88 17.62 7.11
N LYS A 84 22.90 17.32 6.26
CA LYS A 84 22.42 18.22 5.21
C LYS A 84 21.11 18.89 5.66
N PRO A 85 20.84 20.15 5.27
CA PRO A 85 19.54 20.77 5.52
C PRO A 85 18.44 19.96 4.81
N SER A 86 17.24 19.96 5.38
CA SER A 86 16.07 19.26 4.82
C SER A 86 15.01 20.28 4.41
N LYS A 87 14.47 20.13 3.20
CA LYS A 87 13.41 20.94 2.58
C LYS A 87 12.29 20.01 2.11
N PRO A 88 11.52 19.40 3.03
CA PRO A 88 10.43 18.50 2.65
C PRO A 88 9.36 19.23 1.83
N TYR A 89 8.84 18.55 0.81
CA TYR A 89 7.72 19.05 0.01
C TYR A 89 6.50 19.35 0.89
N LYS A 90 5.94 20.56 0.74
CA LYS A 90 4.67 20.95 1.35
C LYS A 90 3.61 20.95 0.25
N LYS A 91 2.58 20.11 0.38
CA LYS A 91 1.39 20.26 -0.46
C LYS A 91 0.76 21.61 -0.12
N GLU A 92 0.66 22.49 -1.10
CA GLU A 92 -0.23 23.63 -1.00
C GLU A 92 -1.67 23.09 -0.98
N GLU A 93 -2.39 23.33 0.11
CA GLU A 93 -3.83 23.06 0.17
C GLU A 93 -4.54 24.04 -0.78
N GLN A 94 -4.63 23.70 -2.06
CA GLN A 94 -5.60 24.33 -2.95
C GLN A 94 -6.98 23.85 -2.51
N LYS A 95 -7.60 24.63 -1.61
CA LYS A 95 -9.03 24.52 -1.31
C LYS A 95 -9.80 24.98 -2.55
N GLU A 96 -9.91 24.12 -3.56
CA GLU A 96 -10.83 24.37 -4.66
C GLU A 96 -12.24 24.41 -4.09
N LYS A 97 -12.82 25.61 -4.04
CA LYS A 97 -14.25 25.80 -3.76
C LYS A 97 -15.01 25.27 -4.97
N ILE A 98 -15.34 23.98 -4.97
CA ILE A 98 -16.29 23.41 -5.93
C ILE A 98 -17.64 24.08 -5.64
N LYS A 99 -17.99 25.11 -6.42
CA LYS A 99 -19.36 25.62 -6.48
C LYS A 99 -20.18 24.60 -7.25
N VAL A 100 -20.86 23.70 -6.54
CA VAL A 100 -21.90 22.86 -7.14
C VAL A 100 -23.10 23.77 -7.43
N THR A 101 -23.17 24.34 -8.64
CA THR A 101 -24.45 24.81 -9.20
C THR A 101 -25.20 23.58 -9.68
N GLY A 102 -26.12 23.11 -8.83
CA GLY A 102 -26.97 21.98 -9.14
C GLY A 102 -28.02 22.34 -10.19
N GLU A 103 -27.93 21.70 -11.35
CA GLU A 103 -29.10 21.34 -12.14
C GLU A 103 -29.13 19.81 -12.21
N ILE A 104 -29.87 19.21 -11.28
CA ILE A 104 -30.14 17.78 -11.29
C ILE A 104 -31.20 17.56 -12.38
N HIS A 105 -30.77 17.19 -13.59
CA HIS A 105 -31.69 16.64 -14.58
C HIS A 105 -32.05 15.20 -14.15
N PRO A 106 -33.32 14.91 -13.82
CA PRO A 106 -33.73 13.55 -13.47
C PRO A 106 -33.60 12.65 -14.71
N LYS A 107 -32.77 11.61 -14.60
CA LYS A 107 -32.77 10.52 -15.58
C LYS A 107 -34.09 9.77 -15.46
N LYS A 108 -34.95 9.88 -16.47
CA LYS A 108 -36.09 8.97 -16.65
C LYS A 108 -35.54 7.56 -16.85
N THR A 109 -35.80 6.67 -15.90
CA THR A 109 -35.63 5.22 -16.11
C THR A 109 -36.97 4.64 -16.51
N ASP A 110 -37.14 4.43 -17.81
CA ASP A 110 -38.21 3.59 -18.35
C ASP A 110 -37.89 2.12 -18.00
N GLY A 111 -38.69 1.54 -17.13
CA GLY A 111 -38.46 0.19 -16.59
C GLY A 111 -39.77 -0.49 -16.18
N LYS A 112 -40.56 -0.84 -17.19
CA LYS A 112 -41.59 -1.89 -17.29
C LYS A 112 -42.04 -2.57 -15.97
N LYS A 113 -43.31 -2.34 -15.61
CA LYS A 113 -44.11 -3.15 -14.65
C LYS A 113 -44.13 -4.62 -15.06
N ILE A 114 -43.76 -5.52 -14.15
CA ILE A 114 -44.39 -6.84 -13.99
C ILE A 114 -44.37 -7.16 -12.49
N LEU A 115 -45.55 -7.18 -11.86
CA LEU A 115 -45.76 -7.90 -10.61
C LEU A 115 -47.07 -8.68 -10.78
N THR A 116 -46.92 -9.99 -10.85
CA THR A 116 -47.96 -11.01 -10.63
C THR A 116 -48.43 -10.99 -9.19
#